data_AF-A0A8J5J420-F1
#
_entry.id   AF-A0A8J5J420-F1
#
_cell.length_a   1.000
_cell.length_b   1.000
_cell.length_c   1.000
_cell.angle_alpha   90.00
_cell.angle_beta   90.00
_cell.angle_gamma   90.00
#
_symmetry.space_group_name_H-M   'P 1'
#
loop_
_entity.id
_entity.type
_entity.pdbx_description
1 polymer ?
#
loop_
_entity_poly.entity_id
_entity_poly.type
_entity_poly.pdbx_seq_one_letter_code
_entity_poly.pdbx_strand_id
1 'polypeptide(L)' 'MDSMRQKLEEEYSTEVEFVPPGITGVAQLMDVSVMRVFKKRCRELYVSYHIDNDFSPDPSARRDLITRIVV' A
#
# COMPACT_ATOMS: atom_id res chain seq x y z
N MET A 1 -14.83 3.87 24.17
CA MET A 1 -13.81 3.83 23.10
C MET A 1 -14.42 4.57 21.95
N ASP A 2 -14.14 5.87 21.87
CA ASP A 2 -14.71 6.69 20.81
C ASP A 2 -14.09 6.26 19.49
N SER A 3 -14.93 6.13 18.46
CA SER A 3 -14.42 5.76 17.16
C SER A 3 -13.54 6.89 16.62
N MET A 4 -12.53 6.54 15.80
CA MET A 4 -11.70 7.56 15.17
C MET A 4 -12.53 8.56 14.35
N ARG A 5 -13.65 8.10 13.75
CA ARG A 5 -14.65 8.97 13.10
C ARG A 5 -15.21 10.00 14.06
N GLN A 6 -15.73 9.54 15.20
CA GLN A 6 -16.36 10.41 16.20
C GLN A 6 -15.40 11.49 16.67
N LYS A 7 -14.14 11.13 16.90
CA LYS A 7 -13.11 12.09 17.30
C LYS A 7 -12.82 13.13 16.20
N LEU A 8 -12.76 12.70 14.93
CA LEU A 8 -12.58 13.59 13.77
C LEU A 8 -13.74 14.56 13.56
N GLU A 9 -14.96 14.10 13.73
CA GLU A 9 -16.17 14.92 13.54
C GLU A 9 -16.39 15.88 14.72
N GLU A 10 -16.28 15.38 15.96
CA GLU A 10 -16.63 16.16 17.16
C GLU A 10 -15.48 17.06 17.66
N GLU A 11 -14.24 16.56 17.68
CA GLU A 11 -13.09 17.30 18.24
C GLU A 11 -12.37 18.14 17.19
N TYR A 12 -12.31 17.65 15.95
CA TYR A 12 -11.55 18.28 14.87
C TYR A 12 -12.43 18.92 13.78
N SER A 13 -13.76 18.91 13.94
CA SER A 13 -14.73 19.50 13.00
C SER A 13 -14.49 19.11 11.54
N THR A 14 -14.02 17.88 11.32
CA THR A 14 -13.68 17.34 10.00
C THR A 14 -14.76 16.36 9.56
N GLU A 15 -15.39 16.61 8.42
CA GLU A 15 -16.38 15.70 7.86
C GLU A 15 -15.71 14.42 7.33
N VAL A 16 -16.14 13.25 7.82
CA VAL A 16 -15.54 11.96 7.45
C VAL A 16 -16.46 11.20 6.50
N GLU A 17 -16.05 11.08 5.24
CA GLU A 17 -16.68 10.16 4.31
C GLU A 17 -15.98 8.79 4.34
N PHE A 18 -16.74 7.73 4.59
CA PHE A 18 -16.20 6.37 4.48
C PHE A 18 -16.44 5.86 3.07
N VAL A 19 -15.36 5.72 2.30
CA VAL A 19 -15.42 5.11 0.96
C VAL A 19 -15.22 3.59 1.12
N PRO A 20 -16.27 2.76 0.91
CA PRO A 20 -16.13 1.33 1.11
C PRO A 20 -15.22 0.74 0.02
N PRO A 21 -14.42 -0.30 0.35
CA PRO A 21 -13.54 -0.94 -0.62
C PRO A 21 -14.34 -1.42 -1.85
N GLY A 22 -13.95 -0.98 -3.04
CA GLY A 22 -14.49 -1.48 -4.31
C GLY A 22 -15.71 -0.74 -4.89
N ILE A 23 -16.31 0.25 -4.22
CA ILE A 23 -17.52 0.93 -4.73
C ILE A 23 -17.25 1.80 -5.96
N THR A 24 -16.11 2.48 -6.01
CA THR A 24 -15.85 3.44 -7.09
C THR A 24 -15.34 2.78 -8.37
N GLY A 25 -14.92 1.50 -8.34
CA GLY A 25 -14.11 0.91 -9.42
C GLY A 25 -12.79 1.64 -9.68
N VAL A 26 -12.51 2.68 -8.89
CA VAL A 26 -11.37 3.59 -8.98
C VAL A 26 -10.59 3.38 -7.70
N ALA A 27 -9.32 3.01 -7.81
CA ALA A 27 -8.46 2.87 -6.64
C ALA A 27 -8.45 4.20 -5.85
N GLN A 28 -8.39 4.12 -4.52
CA GLN A 28 -8.39 5.31 -3.65
C GLN A 28 -7.34 6.31 -4.15
N LEU A 29 -7.61 7.61 -4.04
CA LEU A 29 -6.72 8.65 -4.57
C LEU A 29 -5.26 8.49 -4.09
N MET A 30 -5.07 8.05 -2.84
CA MET A 30 -3.74 7.69 -2.34
C MET A 30 -3.11 6.52 -3.10
N ASP A 31 -3.88 5.47 -3.40
CA ASP A 31 -3.42 4.33 -4.16
C ASP A 31 -2.97 4.69 -5.60
N VAL A 32 -3.70 5.60 -6.26
CA VAL A 32 -3.41 6.01 -7.64
C VAL A 32 -2.33 7.07 -7.72
N SER A 33 -2.34 8.05 -6.82
CA SER A 33 -1.46 9.23 -6.89
C SER A 33 -0.13 8.97 -6.20
N VAL A 34 -0.17 8.38 -5.00
CA VAL A 34 1.01 8.20 -4.13
C VAL A 34 1.57 6.80 -4.31
N MET A 35 0.72 5.77 -4.17
CA MET A 35 1.20 4.38 -4.18
C MET A 35 1.56 3.88 -5.57
N ARG A 36 1.02 4.46 -6.65
CA ARG A 36 1.30 3.97 -8.01
C ARG A 36 2.78 4.09 -8.36
N VAL A 37 3.40 5.24 -8.10
CA VAL A 37 4.81 5.49 -8.38
C VAL A 37 5.68 4.59 -7.49
N PHE A 38 5.35 4.53 -6.20
CA PHE A 38 6.02 3.65 -5.24
C PHE A 38 5.97 2.17 -5.67
N LYS A 39 4.76 1.64 -5.91
CA LYS A 39 4.53 0.25 -6.35
C LYS A 39 5.24 -0.05 -7.67
N LYS A 40 5.27 0.91 -8.61
CA LYS A 40 6.03 0.78 -9.86
C LYS A 40 7.53 0.62 -9.58
N ARG A 41 8.10 1.47 -8.72
CA ARG A 41 9.53 1.42 -8.38
C ARG A 41 9.92 0.10 -7.69
N CYS A 42 9.12 -0.34 -6.71
CA CYS A 42 9.35 -1.62 -6.06
C CYS A 42 9.31 -2.79 -7.05
N ARG A 43 8.38 -2.76 -8.02
CA ARG A 43 8.29 -3.78 -9.08
C ARG A 43 9.54 -3.79 -9.97
N GLU A 44 10.03 -2.63 -10.38
CA GLU A 44 11.26 -2.52 -11.19
C GLU A 44 12.46 -3.11 -10.45
N LEU A 45 12.63 -2.79 -9.16
CA LEU A 45 13.71 -3.35 -8.33
C LEU A 45 13.58 -4.86 -8.18
N TYR A 46 12.37 -5.37 -7.93
CA TYR A 46 12.11 -6.80 -7.83
C TYR A 46 12.46 -7.53 -9.14
N VAL A 47 12.06 -6.99 -10.29
CA VAL A 47 12.37 -7.57 -11.60
C VAL A 47 13.88 -7.52 -11.86
N SER A 48 14.53 -6.38 -11.58
CA SER A 48 15.97 -6.22 -11.77
C SER A 48 16.77 -7.20 -10.93
N TYR A 49 16.36 -7.45 -9.68
CA TYR A 49 17.03 -8.42 -8.81
C TYR A 49 17.02 -9.82 -9.42
N HIS A 50 15.91 -10.24 -10.04
CA HIS A 50 15.77 -11.58 -10.62
C HIS A 50 16.37 -11.72 -12.03
N ILE A 51 17.06 -10.70 -12.54
CA ILE A 51 17.90 -10.86 -13.74
C ILE A 51 19.10 -11.76 -13.40
N ASP A 52 19.68 -11.56 -12.22
CA ASP A 52 20.92 -12.23 -11.79
C ASP A 52 20.70 -13.25 -10.66
N ASN A 53 19.49 -13.32 -10.09
CA ASN A 53 19.17 -14.16 -8.94
C ASN A 53 17.93 -15.03 -9.19
N ASP A 54 17.94 -16.25 -8.66
CA ASP A 54 16.79 -17.14 -8.69
C ASP A 54 15.62 -16.63 -7.84
N PHE A 55 14.41 -17.10 -8.15
CA PHE A 55 13.24 -16.83 -7.34
C PHE A 55 13.36 -17.41 -5.94
N SER A 56 12.79 -16.69 -4.96
CA SER A 56 12.80 -17.13 -3.57
C SER A 56 12.17 -18.53 -3.41
N PRO A 57 12.81 -19.44 -2.65
CA PRO A 57 12.41 -20.83 -2.57
C PRO A 57 11.11 -21.05 -1.77
N ASP A 58 10.78 -20.12 -0.87
CA ASP A 58 9.62 -20.20 0.00
C ASP A 58 8.98 -18.81 0.27
N PRO A 59 7.74 -18.78 0.78
CA PRO A 59 7.04 -17.53 1.05
C PRO A 59 7.71 -16.62 2.08
N SER A 60 8.48 -17.16 3.03
CA SER A 60 9.22 -16.37 4.02
C SER A 60 10.38 -15.64 3.38
N ALA A 61 11.23 -16.35 2.64
CA ALA A 61 12.32 -15.75 1.88
C ALA A 61 11.82 -14.68 0.90
N ARG A 62 10.66 -14.93 0.26
CA ARG A 62 10.02 -13.94 -0.60
C ARG A 62 9.59 -12.68 0.15
N ARG A 63 9.00 -12.82 1.34
CA ARG A 63 8.60 -11.68 2.18
C ARG A 63 9.81 -10.89 2.66
N ASP A 64 10.91 -11.56 3.00
CA ASP A 64 12.14 -10.89 3.43
C ASP A 64 12.74 -10.07 2.28
N LEU A 65 12.77 -10.61 1.06
CA LEU A 65 13.21 -9.88 -0.13
C LEU A 65 12.31 -8.67 -0.42
N ILE A 66 10.99 -8.84 -0.38
CA ILE A 66 10.05 -7.73 -0.60
C ILE A 66 10.24 -6.66 0.48
N THR A 67 10.43 -7.05 1.73
CA THR A 67 10.70 -6.10 2.84
C THR A 67 11.94 -5.27 2.55
N ARG A 68 13.04 -5.88 2.08
CA ARG A 68 14.28 -5.16 1.70
C ARG A 68 14.12 -4.22 0.52
N ILE A 69 13.11 -4.42 -0.34
CA ILE A 69 12.83 -3.55 -1.50
C ILE A 69 11.93 -2.36 -1.11
N VAL A 70 11.09 -2.53 -0.09
CA VAL A 70 10.12 -1.55 0.37
C VAL A 70 10.72 -0.59 1.42
N VAL A 71 11.71 -1.06 2.19
CA VAL A 71 12.40 -0.31 3.27
C VAL A 71 13.57 0.51 2.73
#